data_AF-A0A968T5S3-F1
#
_entry.id   AF-A0A968T5S3-F1
#
_cell.length_a   1.000
_cell.length_b   1.000
_cell.length_c   1.000
_cell.angle_alpha   90.00
_cell.angle_beta   90.00
_cell.angle_gamma   90.00
#
_symmetry.space_group_name_H-M   'P 1'
#
loop_
_entity.id
_entity.type
_entity.pdbx_description
1 polymer ?
#
loop_
_entity_poly.entity_id
_entity_poly.type
_entity_poly.pdbx_seq_one_letter_code
_entity_poly.pdbx_strand_id
1 'polypeptide(L)'
;MIKRLLFLFLFILMLPTNGVCQCTIKYKPFKPGEVLNFQAFYNWGFIWIHAGEVQFRTFEKLYKGEPAYHFEATGNSLKNYDWLYKVRDKFTSYVDKDNLLPRYYERNTYEGGYKAFEQYFFNYSKKRFMEPSKIMISPLPGIL
;
A
#
# COMPACT_ATOMS: atom_id res chain seq x y z
N MET A 1 45.13 -18.27 -30.23
CA MET A 1 45.14 -17.55 -28.94
C MET A 1 43.82 -16.81 -28.66
N ILE A 2 43.22 -16.11 -29.63
CA ILE A 2 42.00 -15.30 -29.42
C ILE A 2 40.78 -16.07 -28.88
N LYS A 3 40.57 -17.33 -29.29
CA LYS A 3 39.45 -18.17 -28.80
C LYS A 3 39.56 -18.50 -27.31
N ARG A 4 40.79 -18.64 -26.78
CA ARG A 4 41.02 -18.86 -25.34
C ARG A 4 40.77 -17.58 -24.52
N LEU A 5 41.09 -16.42 -25.10
CA LEU A 5 40.82 -15.12 -24.49
C LEU A 5 39.31 -14.82 -24.44
N LEU A 6 38.58 -15.18 -25.51
CA LEU A 6 37.12 -15.05 -25.57
C LEU A 6 36.41 -15.92 -24.52
N PHE A 7 36.89 -17.14 -24.32
CA PHE A 7 36.33 -18.07 -23.33
C PHE A 7 36.58 -17.58 -21.90
N LEU A 8 37.76 -17.01 -21.63
CA LEU A 8 38.09 -16.42 -20.33
C LEU A 8 37.22 -15.19 -20.03
N PHE A 9 36.96 -14.35 -21.03
CA PHE A 9 36.09 -13.19 -20.90
C PHE A 9 34.63 -13.59 -20.61
N LEU A 10 34.12 -14.62 -21.29
CA LEU A 10 32.76 -15.14 -21.07
C LEU A 10 32.61 -15.78 -19.67
N PHE A 11 33.67 -16.39 -19.13
CA PHE A 11 33.69 -16.95 -17.78
C PHE A 11 33.66 -15.87 -16.69
N ILE A 12 34.30 -14.72 -16.91
CA ILE A 12 34.28 -13.58 -15.99
C ILE A 12 32.89 -12.92 -15.94
N LEU A 13 32.14 -12.94 -17.04
CA LEU A 13 30.75 -12.46 -17.10
C LEU A 13 29.74 -13.32 -16.31
N MET A 14 30.10 -14.56 -15.98
CA MET A 14 29.27 -15.51 -15.22
C MET A 14 29.53 -15.46 -13.71
N LEU A 15 30.42 -14.58 -13.24
CA LEU A 15 30.64 -14.40 -11.80
C LEU A 15 29.40 -13.76 -11.16
N PRO A 16 28.79 -14.38 -10.13
CA PRO A 16 27.60 -13.83 -9.49
C PRO A 16 27.94 -12.50 -8.82
N THR A 17 27.33 -11.42 -9.30
CA THR A 17 27.39 -10.13 -8.62
C THR A 17 26.41 -10.17 -7.46
N ASN A 18 26.92 -10.11 -6.23
CA ASN A 18 26.08 -9.90 -5.04
C ASN A 18 25.61 -8.45 -5.05
N GLY A 19 24.51 -8.17 -5.75
CA GLY A 19 23.85 -6.88 -5.70
C GLY A 19 23.16 -6.70 -4.36
N VAL A 20 23.70 -5.86 -3.48
CA VAL A 20 23.01 -5.42 -2.26
C VAL A 20 21.96 -4.38 -2.68
N CYS A 21 20.78 -4.84 -3.08
CA CYS A 21 19.77 -3.99 -3.73
C CYS A 21 18.65 -3.51 -2.80
N GLN A 22 18.84 -3.54 -1.47
CA GLN A 22 17.84 -3.01 -0.53
C GLN A 22 18.47 -1.92 0.33
N CYS A 23 18.20 -0.67 -0.06
CA CYS A 23 18.59 0.49 0.73
C CYS A 23 17.92 0.42 2.11
N THR A 24 18.74 0.47 3.16
CA THR A 24 18.23 0.73 4.51
C THR A 24 17.74 2.18 4.56
N ILE A 25 16.51 2.39 5.06
CA ILE A 25 15.89 3.71 5.13
C ILE A 25 16.64 4.54 6.18
N LYS A 26 17.55 5.41 5.72
CA LYS A 26 18.36 6.27 6.60
C LYS A 26 17.54 7.41 7.23
N TYR A 27 16.56 7.91 6.50
CA TYR A 27 15.67 8.99 6.96
C TYR A 27 14.23 8.69 6.56
N LYS A 28 13.30 8.91 7.49
CA LYS A 28 11.87 8.74 7.24
C LYS A 28 11.29 10.08 6.79
N PRO A 29 10.56 10.15 5.66
CA PRO A 29 10.03 11.40 5.13
C PRO A 29 8.77 11.88 5.86
N PHE A 30 8.46 11.29 7.01
CA PHE A 30 7.27 11.57 7.79
C PHE A 30 7.59 11.55 9.28
N LYS A 31 6.74 12.20 10.07
CA LYS A 31 6.71 12.14 11.53
C LYS A 31 5.34 11.62 12.00
N PRO A 32 5.26 10.90 13.12
CA PRO A 32 3.98 10.55 13.73
C PRO A 32 3.13 11.79 14.03
N GLY A 33 1.83 11.71 13.77
CA GLY A 33 0.87 12.79 13.96
C GLY A 33 0.66 13.67 12.73
N GLU A 34 1.38 13.44 11.64
CA GLU A 34 1.16 14.15 10.38
C GLU A 34 -0.16 13.73 9.73
N VAL A 35 -0.83 14.74 9.13
CA VAL A 35 -2.07 14.56 8.38
C VAL A 35 -1.92 15.26 7.04
N LEU A 36 -2.11 14.51 5.96
CA LEU A 36 -2.15 15.04 4.60
C LEU A 36 -3.58 14.93 4.08
N ASN A 37 -4.15 16.05 3.66
CA ASN A 37 -5.49 16.11 3.06
C ASN A 37 -5.38 16.45 1.59
N PHE A 38 -6.06 15.67 0.75
CA PHE A 38 -6.10 15.82 -0.69
C PHE A 38 -7.56 15.90 -1.15
N GLN A 39 -7.77 16.61 -2.26
CA GLN A 39 -9.05 16.69 -2.94
C GLN A 39 -8.92 15.97 -4.29
N ALA A 40 -9.84 15.06 -4.55
CA ALA A 40 -9.94 14.34 -5.80
C ALA A 40 -10.86 15.11 -6.74
N PHE A 41 -10.36 15.47 -7.92
CA PHE A 41 -11.15 16.12 -8.96
C PHE A 41 -11.28 15.23 -10.18
N TYR A 42 -12.47 15.18 -10.75
CA TYR A 42 -12.72 14.60 -12.07
C TYR A 42 -12.69 15.71 -13.12
N ASN A 43 -11.86 15.55 -14.15
CA ASN A 43 -11.81 16.46 -15.27
C ASN A 43 -12.79 16.00 -16.36
N TRP A 44 -13.83 16.80 -16.61
CA TRP A 44 -14.81 16.55 -17.67
C TRP A 44 -14.62 17.48 -18.88
N GLY A 45 -13.36 17.74 -19.23
CA GLY A 45 -12.95 18.56 -20.37
C GLY A 45 -12.96 20.05 -20.07
N PHE A 46 -14.16 20.63 -19.92
CA PHE A 46 -14.32 22.08 -19.70
C PHE A 46 -14.46 22.45 -18.23
N ILE A 47 -14.76 21.48 -17.35
CA ILE A 47 -14.99 21.72 -15.93
C ILE A 47 -14.26 20.68 -15.07
N TRP A 48 -13.80 21.12 -13.91
CA TRP A 48 -13.24 20.27 -12.87
C TRP A 48 -14.28 20.07 -11.77
N ILE A 49 -14.67 18.82 -11.55
CA ILE A 49 -15.68 18.46 -10.56
C ILE A 49 -14.96 17.91 -9.33
N HIS A 50 -15.13 18.55 -8.19
CA HIS A 50 -14.61 18.05 -6.92
C HIS A 50 -15.39 16.78 -6.54
N ALA A 51 -14.76 15.61 -6.68
CA ALA A 51 -15.44 14.32 -6.54
C ALA A 51 -15.35 13.76 -5.11
N GLY A 52 -14.30 14.09 -4.36
CA GLY A 52 -14.09 13.55 -3.02
C GLY A 52 -12.82 14.04 -2.35
N GLU A 53 -12.58 13.52 -1.15
CA GLU A 53 -11.46 13.86 -0.30
C GLU A 53 -10.69 12.58 0.09
N VAL A 54 -9.36 12.69 0.11
CA VAL A 54 -8.47 11.63 0.56
C VAL A 54 -7.62 12.16 1.70
N GLN A 55 -7.50 11.39 2.76
CA GLN A 55 -6.75 11.78 3.94
C GLN A 55 -5.81 10.67 4.36
N PHE A 56 -4.54 11.02 4.49
CA PHE A 56 -3.50 10.16 5.03
C PHE A 56 -3.11 10.64 6.42
N ARG A 57 -2.99 9.71 7.36
CA ARG A 57 -2.55 9.98 8.73
C ARG A 57 -1.43 9.04 9.12
N THR A 58 -0.48 9.56 9.86
CA THR A 58 0.61 8.78 10.45
C THR A 58 0.48 8.83 11.97
N PHE A 59 0.78 7.71 12.62
CA PHE A 59 0.74 7.60 14.07
C PHE A 59 1.89 6.72 14.55
N GLU A 60 2.20 6.84 15.84
CA GLU A 60 3.02 5.86 16.55
C GLU A 60 2.10 5.15 17.55
N LYS A 61 2.02 3.83 17.45
CA LYS A 61 1.14 2.98 18.27
C LYS A 61 1.83 1.66 18.60
N LEU A 62 1.31 0.95 19.59
CA LEU A 62 1.74 -0.43 19.84
C LEU A 62 0.98 -1.38 18.91
N TYR A 63 1.70 -2.25 18.23
CA TYR A 63 1.14 -3.40 17.52
C TYR A 63 1.57 -4.68 18.26
N LYS A 64 0.60 -5.41 18.82
CA LYS A 64 0.82 -6.61 19.64
C LYS A 64 1.86 -6.41 20.77
N GLY A 65 1.84 -5.22 21.39
CA GLY A 65 2.73 -4.87 22.50
C GLY A 65 4.07 -4.27 22.09
N GLU A 66 4.41 -4.25 20.80
CA GLU A 66 5.66 -3.67 20.30
C GLU A 66 5.43 -2.31 19.62
N PRO A 67 6.34 -1.33 19.78
CA PRO A 67 6.28 -0.07 19.05
C PRO A 67 6.23 -0.26 17.53
N ALA A 68 5.31 0.45 16.88
CA ALA A 68 5.09 0.41 15.44
C ALA A 68 4.64 1.78 14.92
N TYR A 69 4.89 2.04 13.63
CA TYR A 69 4.14 3.10 12.96
C TYR A 69 2.79 2.55 12.49
N HIS A 70 1.77 3.38 12.61
CA HIS A 70 0.43 3.08 12.15
C HIS A 70 0.04 4.13 11.10
N PHE A 71 -0.26 3.66 9.90
CA PHE A 71 -0.72 4.48 8.80
C PHE A 71 -2.20 4.23 8.55
N GLU A 72 -2.95 5.30 8.37
CA GLU A 72 -4.35 5.26 7.98
C GLU A 72 -4.54 6.11 6.72
N ALA A 73 -5.19 5.54 5.71
CA ALA A 73 -5.65 6.27 4.54
C ALA A 73 -7.17 6.14 4.46
N THR A 74 -7.87 7.27 4.30
CA THR A 74 -9.32 7.28 4.08
C THR A 74 -9.64 8.00 2.79
N GLY A 75 -10.55 7.46 2.00
CA GLY A 75 -11.02 8.05 0.75
C GLY A 75 -12.53 8.12 0.76
N ASN A 76 -13.09 9.31 0.57
CA ASN A 76 -14.54 9.52 0.61
C ASN A 76 -14.99 10.34 -0.59
N SER A 77 -16.01 9.88 -1.31
CA SER A 77 -16.77 10.74 -2.21
C SER A 77 -17.48 11.83 -1.40
N LEU A 78 -17.73 13.00 -2.01
CA LEU A 78 -18.53 14.03 -1.35
C LEU A 78 -19.98 13.54 -1.19
N LYS A 79 -20.59 13.86 -0.05
CA LYS A 79 -21.97 13.46 0.27
C LYS A 79 -22.98 13.87 -0.82
N ASN A 80 -22.76 15.02 -1.45
CA ASN A 80 -23.63 15.53 -2.52
C ASN A 80 -23.59 14.70 -3.81
N TYR A 81 -22.57 13.86 -3.99
CA TYR A 81 -22.41 12.97 -5.15
C TYR A 81 -22.59 11.48 -4.80
N ASP A 82 -22.87 11.14 -3.54
CA ASP A 82 -23.08 9.76 -3.09
C ASP A 82 -24.23 9.05 -3.82
N TRP A 83 -25.22 9.79 -4.33
CA TRP A 83 -26.35 9.23 -5.06
C TRP A 83 -25.96 8.66 -6.43
N LEU A 84 -24.86 9.14 -7.02
CA LEU A 84 -24.32 8.65 -8.28
C LEU A 84 -23.36 7.47 -8.03
N TYR A 85 -22.34 7.69 -7.20
CA TYR A 85 -21.38 6.66 -6.82
C TYR A 85 -20.72 6.99 -5.47
N LYS A 86 -21.12 6.25 -4.43
CA LYS A 86 -20.64 6.47 -3.06
C LYS A 86 -19.36 5.68 -2.78
N VAL A 87 -18.30 6.36 -2.36
CA VAL A 87 -17.01 5.76 -1.94
C VAL A 87 -16.76 6.03 -0.46
N ARG A 88 -16.47 5.00 0.33
CA ARG A 88 -16.10 5.09 1.76
C ARG A 88 -15.02 4.06 2.07
N ASP A 89 -13.80 4.41 1.70
CA ASP A 89 -12.65 3.52 1.82
C ASP A 89 -11.79 3.87 3.01
N LYS A 90 -11.28 2.84 3.68
CA LYS A 90 -10.32 2.94 4.77
C LYS A 90 -9.27 1.86 4.64
N PHE A 91 -8.02 2.26 4.48
CA PHE A 91 -6.85 1.38 4.53
C PHE A 91 -6.07 1.64 5.80
N THR A 92 -5.59 0.58 6.42
CA THR A 92 -4.82 0.62 7.66
C THR A 92 -3.59 -0.25 7.52
N SER A 93 -2.44 0.24 7.94
CA SER A 93 -1.20 -0.52 7.96
C SER A 93 -0.47 -0.30 9.28
N TYR A 94 0.10 -1.38 9.85
CA TYR A 94 1.08 -1.29 10.92
C TYR A 94 2.41 -1.79 10.39
N VAL A 95 3.46 -0.98 10.58
CA VAL A 95 4.80 -1.29 10.10
C VAL A 95 5.83 -1.20 11.23
N ASP A 96 6.90 -1.96 11.08
CA ASP A 96 8.08 -1.90 11.93
C ASP A 96 8.73 -0.50 11.93
N LYS A 97 9.21 -0.03 13.08
CA LYS A 97 9.79 1.32 13.19
C LYS A 97 11.15 1.44 12.51
N ASP A 98 11.92 0.37 12.39
CA ASP A 98 13.30 0.46 11.93
C ASP A 98 13.40 0.26 10.42
N ASN A 99 12.72 -0.76 9.90
CA ASN A 99 12.82 -1.14 8.49
C ASN A 99 11.53 -0.88 7.68
N LEU A 100 10.46 -0.36 8.29
CA LEU A 100 9.15 -0.11 7.68
C LEU A 100 8.50 -1.35 7.04
N LEU A 101 8.94 -2.56 7.40
CA LEU A 101 8.29 -3.77 6.93
C LEU A 101 6.88 -3.87 7.52
N PRO A 102 5.85 -4.14 6.70
CA PRO A 102 4.49 -4.29 7.20
C PRO A 102 4.38 -5.50 8.11
N ARG A 103 3.70 -5.32 9.24
CA ARG A 103 3.31 -6.39 10.17
C ARG A 103 1.85 -6.75 10.02
N TYR A 104 1.03 -5.80 9.56
CA TYR A 104 -0.39 -5.94 9.32
C TYR A 104 -0.89 -4.94 8.27
N TYR A 105 -1.84 -5.37 7.46
CA TYR A 105 -2.58 -4.52 6.54
C TYR A 105 -4.06 -4.88 6.55
N GLU A 106 -4.92 -3.88 6.54
CA GLU A 106 -6.37 -4.00 6.42
C GLU A 106 -6.88 -3.04 5.35
N ARG A 107 -7.80 -3.54 4.53
CA ARG A 107 -8.55 -2.78 3.55
C ARG A 107 -10.03 -2.99 3.79
N ASN A 108 -10.74 -1.90 4.05
CA ASN A 108 -12.20 -1.86 4.17
C ASN A 108 -12.72 -0.88 3.12
N THR A 109 -13.36 -1.39 2.07
CA THR A 109 -13.91 -0.57 0.99
C THR A 109 -15.41 -0.64 0.94
N TYR A 110 -15.98 0.49 0.55
CA TYR A 110 -17.36 0.58 0.10
C TYR A 110 -17.39 1.46 -1.13
N GLU A 111 -17.76 0.89 -2.27
CA GLU A 111 -17.75 1.60 -3.55
C GLU A 111 -19.02 1.25 -4.33
N GLY A 112 -19.91 2.23 -4.53
CA GLY A 112 -21.12 2.03 -5.33
C GLY A 112 -22.08 0.93 -4.82
N GLY A 113 -21.96 0.52 -3.55
CA GLY A 113 -22.72 -0.60 -2.97
C GLY A 113 -21.97 -1.92 -2.89
N TYR A 114 -20.80 -2.02 -3.54
CA TYR A 114 -19.84 -3.09 -3.33
C TYR A 114 -19.08 -2.89 -2.02
N LYS A 115 -18.90 -3.96 -1.25
CA LYS A 115 -18.13 -3.99 -0.01
C LYS A 115 -17.03 -5.03 -0.15
N ALA A 116 -15.80 -4.65 0.14
CA ALA A 116 -14.72 -5.59 0.34
C ALA A 116 -14.02 -5.33 1.67
N PHE A 117 -13.75 -6.40 2.40
CA PHE A 117 -12.94 -6.39 3.60
C PHE A 117 -11.83 -7.42 3.47
N GLU A 118 -10.59 -6.96 3.53
CA GLU A 118 -9.38 -7.78 3.35
C GLU A 118 -8.41 -7.51 4.51
N GLN A 119 -7.83 -8.57 5.06
CA GLN A 119 -6.85 -8.48 6.14
C GLN A 119 -5.66 -9.40 5.89
N TYR A 120 -4.46 -8.84 6.03
CA TYR A 120 -3.19 -9.52 5.81
C TYR A 120 -2.30 -9.37 7.04
N PHE A 121 -1.72 -10.49 7.45
CA PHE A 121 -0.72 -10.54 8.51
C PHE A 121 0.61 -10.91 7.88
N PHE A 122 1.72 -10.34 8.33
CA PHE A 122 3.03 -10.58 7.73
C PHE A 122 3.96 -11.27 8.73
N ASN A 123 4.64 -12.33 8.28
CA ASN A 123 5.62 -13.06 9.09
C ASN A 123 6.82 -13.45 8.23
N TYR A 124 7.92 -12.74 8.48
CA TYR A 124 9.13 -12.83 7.69
C TYR A 124 10.00 -14.05 8.05
N SER A 125 9.74 -14.73 9.19
CA SER A 125 10.49 -15.94 9.58
C SER A 125 10.30 -17.09 8.59
N LYS A 126 9.14 -17.14 7.90
CA LYS A 126 8.80 -18.19 6.94
C LYS A 126 9.08 -17.83 5.47
N LYS A 127 9.73 -16.69 5.17
CA LYS A 127 9.95 -16.17 3.79
C LYS A 127 8.69 -16.20 2.89
N ARG A 128 7.48 -16.13 3.47
CA ARG A 128 6.21 -16.15 2.74
C ARG A 128 5.33 -15.00 3.22
N PHE A 129 4.75 -14.29 2.25
CA PHE A 129 3.61 -13.41 2.48
C PHE A 129 2.51 -14.25 3.11
N MET A 130 2.04 -13.85 4.30
CA MET A 130 1.06 -14.64 5.03
C MET A 130 -0.36 -14.25 4.60
N GLU A 131 -1.05 -15.30 4.21
CA GLU A 131 -2.45 -15.54 3.88
C GLU A 131 -3.48 -14.43 4.19
N PRO A 132 -4.38 -14.10 3.24
CA PRO A 132 -5.55 -13.29 3.54
C PRO A 132 -6.43 -14.02 4.56
N SER A 133 -6.60 -13.42 5.74
CA SER A 133 -7.32 -14.06 6.86
C SER A 133 -8.85 -14.00 6.72
N LYS A 134 -9.36 -13.01 5.97
CA LYS A 134 -10.80 -12.84 5.71
C LYS A 134 -10.98 -11.96 4.48
N ILE A 135 -11.68 -12.49 3.47
CA ILE A 135 -12.14 -11.75 2.30
C ILE A 135 -13.66 -11.78 2.35
N MET A 136 -14.29 -10.71 2.83
CA MET A 136 -15.74 -10.55 2.74
C MET A 136 -16.02 -9.63 1.56
N ILE A 137 -16.53 -10.22 0.49
CA ILE A 137 -16.92 -9.50 -0.73
C ILE A 137 -18.45 -9.57 -0.83
N SER A 138 -19.12 -8.42 -0.92
CA SER A 138 -20.50 -8.39 -1.41
C SER A 138 -20.48 -8.36 -2.94
N PRO A 139 -21.45 -8.97 -3.64
CA PRO A 139 -21.53 -8.83 -5.09
C PRO A 139 -21.63 -7.36 -5.51
N LEU A 140 -20.98 -7.00 -6.62
CA LEU A 140 -21.14 -5.69 -7.25
C LEU A 140 -22.61 -5.55 -7.69
N PRO A 141 -23.34 -4.51 -7.25
CA PRO A 141 -24.66 -4.25 -7.77
C PRO A 141 -24.54 -3.86 -9.26
N GLY A 142 -25.09 -4.68 -10.16
CA GLY A 142 -25.40 -4.28 -11.53
C GLY A 142 -24.37 -4.57 -12.63
N ILE A 143 -23.56 -5.63 -12.54
CA ILE A 143 -22.95 -6.20 -13.77
C ILE A 143 -23.99 -7.12 -14.42
N LEU A 144 -24.79 -6.54 -15.33
CA LEU A 144 -25.40 -7.22 -16.47
C LEU A 144 -24.61 -6.84 -17.73
#